data_AF-A0A5K1BNK2-F1
#
_entry.id   AF-A0A5K1BNK2-F1
#
_cell.length_a   1.000
_cell.length_b   1.000
_cell.length_c   1.000
_cell.angle_alpha   90.00
_cell.angle_beta   90.00
_cell.angle_gamma   90.00
#
_symmetry.space_group_name_H-M   'P 1'
#
loop_
_entity.id
_entity.type
_entity.pdbx_description
1 polymer ?
#
loop_
_entity_poly.entity_id
_entity_poly.type
_entity_poly.pdbx_seq_one_letter_code
_entity_poly.pdbx_strand_id
1 'polypeptide(L)' 'TLRQYFEESYKEHFDKESAWHFFRQIVEGLAHIHGQGIIHRDLNPNNIFFGAVGDIKIGDFGL' A
#
# COMPACT_ATOMS: atom_id res chain seq x y z
N THR A 1 3.14 -8.52 0.89
CA THR A 1 3.30 -7.05 0.77
C THR A 1 3.00 -6.63 -0.66
N LEU A 2 2.83 -5.34 -0.94
CA LEU A 2 2.61 -4.85 -2.30
C LEU A 2 3.78 -5.22 -3.23
N ARG A 3 5.01 -5.27 -2.70
CA ARG A 3 6.18 -5.79 -3.43
C ARG A 3 5.98 -7.24 -3.90
N GLN A 4 5.61 -8.15 -2.99
CA GLN A 4 5.38 -9.55 -3.32
C GLN A 4 4.27 -9.71 -4.35
N TYR A 5 3.19 -8.95 -4.19
CA TYR A 5 2.08 -8.97 -5.15
C TYR A 5 2.55 -8.58 -6.56
N PHE A 6 3.38 -7.54 -6.69
CA PHE A 6 3.95 -7.20 -7.99
C PHE A 6 4.89 -8.28 -8.51
N GLU A 7 5.75 -8.87 -7.69
CA GLU A 7 6.67 -9.94 -8.10
C GLU A 7 5.92 -11.18 -8.63
N GLU A 8 4.81 -11.55 -7.99
CA GLU A 8 3.93 -12.65 -8.42
C GLU A 8 3.13 -12.27 -9.68
N SER A 9 2.63 -11.02 -9.72
CA SER A 9 1.82 -10.50 -10.82
C SER A 9 2.65 -10.11 -12.03
N TYR A 10 3.99 -10.02 -11.98
CA TYR A 10 4.80 -9.67 -13.16
C TYR A 10 4.65 -10.67 -14.32
N LYS A 11 4.04 -11.85 -14.08
CA LYS A 11 3.68 -12.85 -15.10
C LYS A 11 2.31 -12.61 -15.76
N GLU A 12 1.42 -11.83 -15.15
CA GLU A 12 0.08 -11.51 -15.64
C GLU A 12 -0.15 -9.99 -15.60
N HIS A 13 -0.58 -9.38 -16.71
CA HIS A 13 -0.72 -7.92 -16.83
C HIS A 13 -1.40 -7.29 -15.59
N PHE A 14 -0.65 -6.47 -14.84
CA PHE A 14 -1.22 -5.67 -13.76
C PHE A 14 -2.17 -4.63 -14.38
N ASP A 15 -3.47 -4.78 -14.14
CA ASP A 15 -4.47 -3.95 -14.78
C ASP A 15 -4.58 -2.57 -14.10
N LYS A 16 -4.99 -1.58 -14.90
CA LYS A 16 -5.05 -0.17 -14.48
C LYS A 16 -6.08 0.06 -13.36
N GLU A 17 -7.17 -0.70 -13.31
CA GLU A 17 -8.21 -0.52 -12.30
C GLU A 17 -7.70 -0.97 -10.93
N SER A 18 -7.01 -2.11 -10.87
CA SER A 18 -6.33 -2.58 -9.65
C SER A 18 -5.30 -1.56 -9.15
N ALA A 19 -4.52 -0.96 -10.07
CA ALA A 19 -3.55 0.09 -9.74
C ALA A 19 -4.21 1.30 -9.04
N TRP A 20 -5.30 1.82 -9.62
CA TRP A 20 -6.04 2.94 -9.04
C TRP A 20 -6.70 2.58 -7.72
N HIS A 21 -7.23 1.35 -7.61
CA HIS A 21 -7.85 0.86 -6.40
C HIS A 21 -6.87 0.84 -5.22
N PHE A 22 -5.66 0.30 -5.42
CA PHE A 22 -4.62 0.30 -4.40
C PHE A 22 -4.09 1.69 -4.10
N PHE A 23 -3.84 2.50 -5.14
CA PHE A 23 -3.35 3.87 -4.97
C PHE A 23 -4.29 4.70 -4.10
N ARG A 24 -5.60 4.63 -4.34
CA ARG A 24 -6.62 5.33 -3.53
C ARG A 24 -6.52 4.95 -2.05
N GLN A 25 -6.46 3.66 -1.74
CA GLN A 25 -6.39 3.20 -0.36
C GLN A 25 -5.08 3.63 0.33
N ILE A 26 -3.96 3.62 -0.39
CA ILE A 26 -2.67 4.10 0.13
C ILE A 26 -2.75 5.59 0.48
N VAL A 27 -3.28 6.44 -0.41
CA VAL A 27 -3.37 7.88 -0.13
C VAL A 27 -4.38 8.21 0.97
N GLU A 28 -5.47 7.45 1.09
CA GLU A 28 -6.43 7.57 2.20
C GLU A 28 -5.79 7.21 3.54
N GLY A 29 -5.02 6.12 3.60
CA GLY A 29 -4.26 5.72 4.78
C GLY A 29 -3.19 6.76 5.15
N LEU A 30 -2.49 7.32 4.17
CA LEU A 30 -1.51 8.39 4.40
C LEU A 30 -2.17 9.65 4.95
N ALA A 31 -3.28 10.08 4.37
CA ALA A 31 -4.02 11.24 4.85
C ALA A 31 -4.47 11.05 6.31
N HIS A 32 -4.89 9.84 6.66
CA HIS A 32 -5.28 9.50 8.03
C HIS A 32 -4.12 9.64 9.03
N ILE A 33 -2.95 9.05 8.74
CA ILE A 33 -1.79 9.13 9.65
C ILE A 33 -1.20 10.54 9.72
N HIS A 34 -1.20 11.28 8.61
CA HIS A 34 -0.77 12.67 8.57
C HIS A 34 -1.70 13.56 9.40
N GLY A 35 -3.01 13.28 9.41
CA GLY A 35 -3.99 13.96 10.26
C GLY A 35 -3.73 13.74 11.77
N GLN A 36 -2.97 12.71 12.13
CA GLN A 36 -2.53 12.44 13.50
C GLN A 36 -1.13 12.99 13.82
N GLY A 37 -0.51 13.73 12.89
CA GLY A 37 0.85 14.25 13.04
C GLY A 37 1.96 13.19 12.88
N ILE A 38 1.63 12.01 12.38
CA ILE A 38 2.58 10.91 12.15
C ILE A 38 3.11 10.99 10.72
N ILE A 39 4.43 11.01 10.57
CA ILE A 39 5.10 10.93 9.26
C ILE A 39 5.63 9.51 9.10
N HIS A 40 5.26 8.81 8.03
CA HIS A 40 5.69 7.41 7.80
C HIS A 40 7.21 7.26 7.60
N ARG A 41 7.83 8.21 6.88
CA ARG A 41 9.28 8.29 6.55
C ARG A 41 9.87 7.17 5.69
N ASP A 42 9.34 5.95 5.73
CA ASP A 42 9.79 4.84 4.88
C ASP A 42 8.65 4.24 4.04
N LEU A 43 7.90 5.08 3.34
CA LEU A 43 6.79 4.59 2.52
C LEU A 43 7.33 3.96 1.23
N ASN A 44 7.24 2.64 1.15
CA ASN A 44 7.64 1.86 -0.02
C ASN A 44 6.78 0.57 -0.14
N PRO A 45 6.79 -0.16 -1.27
CA PRO A 45 5.95 -1.34 -1.47
C PRO A 45 6.17 -2.50 -0.48
N ASN A 46 7.28 -2.55 0.26
CA ASN A 46 7.47 -3.53 1.34
C ASN A 46 6.59 -3.23 2.54
N ASN A 47 6.33 -1.95 2.79
CA ASN A 47 5.61 -1.44 3.96
C ASN A 47 4.11 -1.25 3.68
N ILE A 48 3.65 -1.76 2.53
CA ILE A 48 2.24 -1.85 2.16
C ILE A 48 1.80 -3.31 2.22
N PHE A 49 0.76 -3.59 3.00
CA PHE A 49 0.26 -4.93 3.29
C PHE A 49 -1.17 -5.11 2.78
N PHE A 50 -1.51 -6.32 2.36
CA PHE A 50 -2.88 -6.70 2.06
C PHE A 50 -3.53 -7.23 3.34
N GLY A 51 -4.69 -6.69 3.68
CA GLY A 51 -5.55 -7.20 4.73
C GLY A 51 -6.34 -8.43 4.26
N ALA A 52 -7.21 -8.93 5.14
CA ALA A 52 -7.92 -10.18 4.92
C ALA A 52 -8.99 -10.10 3.80
N VAL A 53 -9.39 -8.89 3.39
CA VAL A 53 -10.48 -8.68 2.43
C VAL A 53 -10.04 -7.76 1.29
N GLY A 54 -8.78 -7.89 0.83
CA GLY A 54 -8.24 -7.10 -0.28
C GLY A 54 -8.04 -5.61 0.04
N ASP A 55 -8.18 -5.22 1.31
CA ASP A 55 -7.88 -3.89 1.80
C ASP A 55 -6.37 -3.68 1.91
N ILE A 56 -5.92 -2.44 1.72
CA ILE A 56 -4.52 -2.05 1.90
C ILE A 56 -4.31 -1.51 3.31
N LYS A 57 -3.21 -1.92 3.95
CA LYS A 57 -2.75 -1.40 5.23
C LYS A 57 -1.33 -0.88 5.12
N ILE A 58 -1.11 0.31 5.68
CA ILE A 58 0.21 0.91 5.82
C ILE A 58 0.80 0.39 7.14
N GLY A 59 1.99 -0.20 7.06
CA GLY A 59 2.71 -0.73 8.23
C GLY A 59 4.16 -0.28 8.23
N ASP A 60 4.88 -0.61 9.29
CA ASP A 60 6.30 -0.26 9.49
C ASP A 60 6.60 1.25 9.38
N PHE A 61 6.32 1.97 10.46
CA PHE A 61 6.45 3.43 10.57
C PHE A 61 7.90 3.88 10.87
N GLY A 62 8.90 3.16 10.37
CA GLY A 62 10.30 3.58 10.41
C GLY A 62 10.90 3.68 11.82
N LEU A 63 10.75 2.62 12.62
CA LEU A 63 11.55 2.43 13.85
C LEU A 63 13.03 2.19 13.52
#